data_AF-A0A1B3MZK6-F1
#
_entry.id   AF-A0A1B3MZK6-F1
#
_cell.length_a   1.000
_cell.length_b   1.000
_cell.length_c   1.000
_cell.angle_alpha   90.00
_cell.angle_beta   90.00
_cell.angle_gamma   90.00
#
_symmetry.space_group_name_H-M   'P 1'
#
loop_
_entity.id
_entity.type
_entity.pdbx_description
1 polymer ?
#
loop_
_entity_poly.entity_id
_entity_poly.type
_entity_poly.pdbx_seq_one_letter_code
_entity_poly.pdbx_strand_id
1 'polypeptide(L)'
;MGIDIMECLRAGVTDLRLPGTPMVGLENERKAGPSSTAVMSVIGPIQVDLFVAAVNAIAVKRVELQLPEQVDVETKYVLAQPWRFDGMVDAVRCHRDGLRGERVKLTRIHLPGLPDMYSMIDGCHRAFAAREFGDLVMPADVQAEIFSDVSAFCIEGRVLLHEMDGERRPVSPSHSSGSSLAPDAPVLTLDIIYVLQALGIRIFPAPRKARLDMSVAKATPAASLQ
;
A
#
# COMPACT_ATOMS: atom_id res chain seq x y z
N MET A 1 3.81 -1.18 27.88
CA MET A 1 2.47 -1.30 27.28
C MET A 1 2.68 -1.45 25.78
N GLY A 2 2.40 -2.62 25.20
CA GLY A 2 2.54 -2.81 23.76
C GLY A 2 1.41 -2.08 23.05
N ILE A 3 1.71 -1.38 21.97
CA ILE A 3 0.69 -0.75 21.12
C ILE A 3 -0.02 -1.87 20.35
N ASP A 4 -1.35 -1.98 20.48
CA ASP A 4 -2.13 -2.87 19.62
C ASP A 4 -2.25 -2.25 18.24
N ILE A 5 -1.46 -2.78 17.29
CA ILE A 5 -1.45 -2.33 15.90
C ILE A 5 -2.86 -2.35 15.30
N MET A 6 -3.69 -3.34 15.66
CA MET A 6 -5.03 -3.49 15.10
C MET A 6 -5.96 -2.39 15.60
N GLU A 7 -5.83 -1.98 16.87
CA GLU A 7 -6.54 -0.82 17.41
C GLU A 7 -6.11 0.46 16.69
N CYS A 8 -4.82 0.64 16.44
CA CYS A 8 -4.32 1.78 15.67
C CYS A 8 -4.84 1.80 14.23
N LEU A 9 -4.94 0.65 13.56
CA LEU A 9 -5.50 0.58 12.21
C LEU A 9 -7.00 0.92 12.19
N ARG A 10 -7.75 0.57 13.26
CA ARG A 10 -9.17 0.93 13.39
C ARG A 10 -9.41 2.42 13.64
N ALA A 11 -8.41 3.14 14.14
CA ALA A 11 -8.50 4.60 14.28
C ALA A 11 -8.56 5.32 12.91
N GLY A 12 -8.11 4.66 11.84
CA GLY A 12 -8.10 5.20 10.49
C GLY A 12 -6.89 6.07 10.18
N VAL A 13 -7.00 6.83 9.09
CA VAL A 13 -5.93 7.67 8.54
C VAL A 13 -5.78 8.95 9.33
N THR A 14 -4.53 9.31 9.62
CA THR A 14 -4.12 10.57 10.25
C THR A 14 -3.10 11.27 9.35
N ASP A 15 -3.25 12.58 9.17
CA ASP A 15 -2.32 13.40 8.40
C ASP A 15 -1.34 14.11 9.33
N LEU A 16 -0.03 13.89 9.10
CA LEU A 16 1.06 14.44 9.90
C LEU A 16 1.79 15.53 9.12
N ARG A 17 2.03 16.68 9.75
CA ARG A 17 2.79 17.78 9.15
C ARG A 17 4.26 17.65 9.49
N LEU A 18 5.10 17.60 8.46
CA LEU A 18 6.55 17.45 8.63
C LEU A 18 7.19 18.84 8.79
N PRO A 19 8.01 19.08 9.83
CA PRO A 19 8.72 20.34 9.99
C PRO A 19 9.85 20.44 8.96
N GLY A 20 9.87 21.53 8.19
CA GLY A 20 10.86 21.78 7.16
C GLY A 20 10.21 22.30 5.88
N THR A 21 10.77 23.35 5.29
CA THR A 21 10.26 23.94 4.06
C THR A 21 10.21 22.84 2.98
N PRO A 22 9.06 22.58 2.33
CA PRO A 22 9.08 21.76 1.14
C PRO A 22 10.06 22.43 0.17
N MET A 23 11.02 21.67 -0.36
CA MET A 23 11.64 22.05 -1.62
C MET A 23 10.48 22.18 -2.58
N VAL A 24 10.08 23.42 -2.89
CA VAL A 24 8.91 23.76 -3.71
C VAL A 24 8.92 22.81 -4.91
N GLY A 25 8.05 21.79 -4.83
CA GLY A 25 8.23 20.55 -5.56
C GLY A 25 7.85 20.75 -7.02
N LEU A 26 8.85 21.04 -7.85
CA LEU A 26 8.73 20.98 -9.31
C LEU A 26 8.53 19.55 -9.82
N GLU A 27 8.58 18.54 -8.94
CA GLU A 27 8.46 17.14 -9.29
C GLU A 27 7.00 16.71 -9.37
N ASN A 28 6.52 16.52 -10.61
CA ASN A 28 5.20 15.95 -10.93
C ASN A 28 5.19 14.42 -10.76
N GLU A 29 5.89 13.89 -9.77
CA GLU A 29 6.00 12.46 -9.51
C GLU A 29 5.21 12.08 -8.25
N ARG A 30 4.30 11.10 -8.37
CA ARG A 30 3.47 10.64 -7.23
C ARG A 30 4.30 10.17 -6.02
N LYS A 31 5.52 9.68 -6.27
CA LYS A 31 6.45 9.22 -5.22
C LYS A 31 7.06 10.35 -4.39
N ALA A 32 7.00 11.60 -4.85
CA ALA A 32 7.53 12.76 -4.13
C ALA A 32 6.65 13.17 -2.94
N GLY A 33 5.58 12.44 -2.62
CA GLY A 33 4.42 12.99 -1.94
C GLY A 33 4.69 13.81 -0.67
N PRO A 34 5.21 13.22 0.42
CA PRO A 34 5.55 13.99 1.63
C PRO A 34 6.62 15.05 1.41
N SER A 35 7.59 14.81 0.53
CA SER A 35 8.66 15.78 0.21
C SER A 35 8.12 17.02 -0.54
N SER A 36 7.08 16.84 -1.35
CA SER A 36 6.44 17.90 -2.14
C SER A 36 5.40 18.66 -1.32
N THR A 37 4.65 17.96 -0.46
CA THR A 37 3.50 18.54 0.26
C THR A 37 3.79 18.92 1.71
N ALA A 38 4.90 18.45 2.30
CA ALA A 38 5.17 18.47 3.74
C ALA A 38 4.09 17.78 4.60
N VAL A 39 3.27 16.91 3.99
CA VAL A 39 2.22 16.13 4.65
C VAL A 39 2.51 14.65 4.47
N MET A 40 2.45 13.89 5.56
CA MET A 40 2.55 12.43 5.54
C MET A 40 1.28 11.82 6.13
N SER A 41 0.54 11.09 5.32
CA SER A 41 -0.66 10.36 5.72
C SER A 41 -0.28 8.96 6.22
N VAL A 42 -0.71 8.63 7.43
CA VAL A 42 -0.43 7.34 8.09
C VAL A 42 -1.70 6.67 8.56
N ILE A 43 -1.67 5.34 8.68
CA ILE A 43 -2.67 4.54 9.37
C ILE A 43 -1.97 3.74 10.47
N GLY A 44 -2.27 4.06 11.72
CA GLY A 44 -1.39 3.68 12.84
C GLY A 44 0.06 4.15 12.61
N PRO A 45 1.08 3.28 12.76
CA PRO A 45 2.48 3.65 12.52
C PRO A 45 2.92 3.51 11.06
N ILE A 46 2.01 3.25 10.12
CA ILE A 46 2.34 2.84 8.74
C ILE A 46 1.95 3.95 7.76
N GLN A 47 2.84 4.32 6.83
CA GLN A 47 2.51 5.22 5.74
C GLN A 47 1.44 4.59 4.83
N VAL A 48 0.42 5.37 4.48
CA VAL A 48 -0.74 4.92 3.69
C VAL A 48 -0.33 4.25 2.37
N ASP A 49 0.62 4.82 1.62
CA ASP A 49 1.05 4.24 0.34
C ASP A 49 1.71 2.87 0.50
N LEU A 50 2.52 2.69 1.55
CA LEU A 50 3.14 1.40 1.87
C LEU A 50 2.09 0.37 2.30
N PHE A 51 1.11 0.81 3.09
CA PHE A 51 -0.01 -0.02 3.51
C PHE A 51 -0.83 -0.50 2.30
N VAL A 52 -1.22 0.41 1.39
CA VAL A 52 -1.97 0.07 0.17
C VAL A 52 -1.18 -0.91 -0.70
N ALA A 53 0.13 -0.67 -0.89
CA ALA A 53 0.98 -1.57 -1.65
C ALA A 53 1.05 -2.97 -1.02
N ALA A 54 1.22 -3.04 0.30
CA ALA A 54 1.26 -4.30 1.04
C ALA A 54 -0.07 -5.06 0.96
N VAL A 55 -1.21 -4.40 1.16
CA VAL A 55 -2.52 -5.06 1.13
C VAL A 55 -2.88 -5.55 -0.28
N ASN A 56 -2.49 -4.81 -1.32
CA ASN A 56 -2.64 -5.25 -2.71
C ASN A 56 -1.78 -6.47 -3.04
N ALA A 57 -0.59 -6.58 -2.44
CA ALA A 57 0.30 -7.73 -2.62
C ALA A 57 -0.30 -9.05 -2.10
N ILE A 58 -1.21 -8.96 -1.12
CA ILE A 58 -1.85 -10.11 -0.46
C ILE A 58 -3.34 -10.24 -0.85
N ALA A 59 -3.72 -9.63 -1.98
CA ALA A 59 -5.05 -9.77 -2.53
C ALA A 59 -5.25 -11.21 -3.04
N VAL A 60 -6.23 -11.92 -2.49
CA VAL A 60 -6.65 -13.25 -2.96
C VAL A 60 -7.68 -13.16 -4.08
N LYS A 61 -8.44 -12.06 -4.12
CA LYS A 61 -9.47 -11.84 -5.13
C LYS A 61 -9.60 -10.35 -5.42
N ARG A 62 -9.75 -10.02 -6.70
CA ARG A 62 -10.13 -8.68 -7.16
C ARG A 62 -11.39 -8.79 -8.02
N VAL A 63 -12.37 -7.95 -7.76
CA VAL A 63 -13.64 -7.89 -8.48
C VAL A 63 -13.81 -6.48 -9.03
N GLU A 64 -13.75 -6.35 -10.35
CA GLU A 64 -14.14 -5.10 -11.02
C GLU A 64 -15.67 -5.03 -11.07
N LEU A 65 -16.24 -3.90 -10.65
CA LEU A 65 -17.68 -3.69 -10.68
C LEU A 65 -18.11 -3.25 -12.09
N GLN A 66 -19.18 -3.84 -12.61
CA GLN A 66 -19.71 -3.48 -13.93
C GLN A 66 -20.24 -2.04 -13.96
N LEU A 67 -20.77 -1.58 -12.83
CA LEU A 67 -21.21 -0.20 -12.61
C LEU A 67 -20.63 0.29 -11.29
N PRO A 68 -20.10 1.52 -11.23
CA PRO A 68 -19.61 2.07 -9.96
C PRO A 68 -20.71 2.14 -8.91
N GLU A 69 -20.40 1.69 -7.70
CA GLU A 69 -21.30 1.79 -6.55
C GLU A 69 -21.18 3.19 -5.94
N GLN A 70 -22.28 3.93 -5.90
CA GLN A 70 -22.34 5.27 -5.33
C GLN A 70 -22.62 5.20 -3.83
N VAL A 71 -21.64 5.61 -3.01
CA VAL A 71 -21.72 5.52 -1.55
C VAL A 71 -21.15 6.75 -0.88
N ASP A 72 -21.59 7.01 0.35
CA ASP A 72 -20.90 7.91 1.27
C ASP A 72 -19.97 7.05 2.15
N VAL A 73 -18.67 7.34 2.11
CA VAL A 73 -17.65 6.59 2.86
C VAL A 73 -17.09 7.42 3.99
N GLU A 74 -16.75 6.79 5.11
CA GLU A 74 -16.06 7.47 6.21
C GLU A 74 -14.67 7.92 5.75
N THR A 75 -14.40 9.23 5.83
CA THR A 75 -13.17 9.84 5.30
C THR A 75 -11.91 9.28 5.94
N LYS A 76 -11.97 8.91 7.22
CA LYS A 76 -10.85 8.29 7.95
C LYS A 76 -10.45 6.91 7.42
N TYR A 77 -11.29 6.20 6.68
CA TYR A 77 -10.92 4.92 6.05
C TYR A 77 -10.51 5.08 4.58
N VAL A 78 -10.48 6.31 4.07
CA VAL A 78 -9.99 6.62 2.73
C VAL A 78 -8.47 6.77 2.77
N LEU A 79 -7.78 5.77 2.22
CA LEU A 79 -6.34 5.64 2.14
C LEU A 79 -5.78 6.58 1.06
N ALA A 80 -5.66 7.87 1.40
CA ALA A 80 -5.17 8.92 0.52
C ALA A 80 -3.94 9.64 1.09
N GLN A 81 -2.86 9.69 0.29
CA GLN A 81 -1.69 10.54 0.52
C GLN A 81 -1.70 11.68 -0.52
N PRO A 82 -1.73 12.97 -0.12
CA PRO A 82 -1.53 14.07 -1.06
C PRO A 82 -0.08 14.03 -1.56
N TRP A 83 0.12 14.25 -2.86
CA TRP A 83 1.46 14.12 -3.44
C TRP A 83 1.98 15.33 -4.23
N ARG A 84 1.09 16.21 -4.68
CA ARG A 84 1.40 17.47 -5.36
C ARG A 84 0.91 18.68 -4.54
N PHE A 85 1.81 19.62 -4.27
CA PHE A 85 1.52 20.80 -3.47
C PHE A 85 0.36 21.64 -4.03
N ASP A 86 0.44 22.07 -5.30
CA ASP A 86 -0.59 22.92 -5.90
C ASP A 86 -1.97 22.23 -5.92
N GLY A 87 -1.99 20.93 -6.26
CA GLY A 87 -3.23 20.15 -6.26
C GLY A 87 -3.84 20.01 -4.86
N MET A 88 -3.01 19.90 -3.83
CA MET A 88 -3.44 19.89 -2.43
C MET A 88 -4.01 21.25 -2.02
N VAL A 89 -3.30 22.35 -2.32
CA VAL A 89 -3.74 23.72 -2.01
C VAL A 89 -5.06 24.05 -2.70
N ASP A 90 -5.20 23.68 -3.97
CA ASP A 90 -6.42 23.93 -4.73
C ASP A 90 -7.60 23.12 -4.19
N ALA A 91 -7.40 21.86 -3.80
CA ALA A 91 -8.45 21.06 -3.18
C ALA A 91 -8.92 21.65 -1.84
N VAL A 92 -7.98 22.13 -1.00
CA VAL A 92 -8.30 22.82 0.26
C VAL A 92 -9.06 24.11 0.00
N ARG A 93 -8.67 24.90 -1.00
CA ARG A 93 -9.38 26.14 -1.39
C ARG A 93 -10.78 25.84 -1.89
N CYS A 94 -10.94 24.87 -2.79
CA CYS A 94 -12.25 24.49 -3.33
C CYS A 94 -13.19 24.05 -2.21
N HIS A 95 -12.71 23.23 -1.28
CA HIS A 95 -13.50 22.76 -0.15
C HIS A 95 -13.92 23.91 0.78
N ARG A 96 -12.97 24.77 1.17
CA ARG A 96 -13.22 25.98 1.96
C ARG A 96 -14.29 26.88 1.35
N ASP A 97 -14.24 27.05 0.03
CA ASP A 97 -15.14 27.93 -0.71
C ASP A 97 -16.48 27.26 -1.04
N GLY A 98 -16.73 26.04 -0.51
CA GLY A 98 -17.99 25.29 -0.68
C GLY A 98 -18.19 24.73 -2.09
N LEU A 99 -17.14 24.73 -2.93
CA LEU A 99 -17.19 24.19 -4.27
C LEU A 99 -17.17 22.66 -4.18
N ARG A 100 -18.34 22.04 -4.37
CA ARG A 100 -18.45 20.58 -4.44
C ARG A 100 -17.67 20.07 -5.65
N GLY A 101 -16.54 19.43 -5.38
CA GLY A 101 -15.80 18.68 -6.39
C GLY A 101 -16.55 17.41 -6.82
N GLU A 102 -16.04 16.76 -7.86
CA GLU A 102 -16.52 15.44 -8.28
C GLU A 102 -16.32 14.40 -7.17
N ARG A 103 -17.18 13.36 -7.19
CA ARG A 103 -17.03 12.17 -6.34
C ARG A 103 -15.61 11.61 -6.47
N VAL A 104 -15.06 11.12 -5.36
CA VAL A 104 -13.78 10.42 -5.40
C VAL A 104 -13.97 9.02 -5.96
N LYS A 105 -12.97 8.50 -6.68
CA LYS A 105 -13.01 7.14 -7.24
C LYS A 105 -12.15 6.23 -6.39
N LEU A 106 -12.71 5.10 -5.94
CA LEU A 106 -12.10 4.24 -4.94
C LEU A 106 -12.12 2.76 -5.36
N THR A 107 -11.18 2.01 -4.81
CA THR A 107 -11.26 0.55 -4.71
C THR A 107 -11.46 0.19 -3.24
N ARG A 108 -12.53 -0.53 -2.93
CA ARG A 108 -12.83 -1.04 -1.58
C ARG A 108 -11.91 -2.22 -1.27
N ILE A 109 -11.36 -2.24 -0.07
CA ILE A 109 -10.42 -3.25 0.42
C ILE A 109 -11.05 -3.91 1.64
N HIS A 110 -11.25 -5.21 1.55
CA HIS A 110 -11.71 -6.06 2.64
C HIS A 110 -10.51 -6.79 3.25
N LEU A 111 -10.20 -6.45 4.51
CA LEU A 111 -9.22 -7.17 5.32
C LEU A 111 -9.93 -7.73 6.57
N PRO A 112 -9.89 -9.05 6.81
CA PRO A 112 -10.53 -9.66 7.97
C PRO A 112 -10.14 -8.98 9.30
N GLY A 113 -11.14 -8.62 10.10
CA GLY A 113 -10.95 -8.02 11.42
C GLY A 113 -10.72 -6.51 11.45
N LEU A 114 -10.72 -5.84 10.28
CA LEU A 114 -10.67 -4.38 10.14
C LEU A 114 -11.92 -3.85 9.42
N PRO A 115 -12.25 -2.55 9.60
CA PRO A 115 -13.24 -1.86 8.78
C PRO A 115 -12.84 -1.89 7.30
N ASP A 116 -13.82 -1.80 6.41
CA ASP A 116 -13.56 -1.62 4.98
C ASP A 116 -12.72 -0.36 4.77
N MET A 117 -11.60 -0.52 4.08
CA MET A 117 -10.71 0.58 3.73
C MET A 117 -10.83 0.88 2.24
N TYR A 118 -10.45 2.08 1.83
CA TYR A 118 -10.65 2.52 0.46
C TYR A 118 -9.36 3.08 -0.12
N SER A 119 -8.76 2.37 -1.07
CA SER A 119 -7.61 2.90 -1.81
C SER A 119 -8.06 3.86 -2.91
N MET A 120 -7.31 4.94 -3.07
CA MET A 120 -7.61 5.99 -4.04
C MET A 120 -7.27 5.60 -5.48
N ILE A 121 -8.25 5.73 -6.38
CA ILE A 121 -8.05 5.77 -7.84
C ILE A 121 -7.91 7.24 -8.28
N ASP A 122 -8.89 8.09 -7.93
CA ASP A 122 -8.89 9.53 -8.25
C ASP A 122 -9.45 10.37 -7.10
N GLY A 123 -8.91 11.58 -6.94
CA GLY A 123 -9.38 12.55 -5.95
C GLY A 123 -8.62 12.53 -4.62
N CYS A 124 -7.36 12.09 -4.62
CA CYS A 124 -6.55 11.99 -3.39
C CYS A 124 -6.47 13.31 -2.60
N HIS A 125 -6.30 14.44 -3.31
CA HIS A 125 -6.27 15.77 -2.70
C HIS A 125 -7.62 16.19 -2.11
N ARG A 126 -8.73 15.76 -2.73
CA ARG A 126 -10.08 16.02 -2.21
C ARG A 126 -10.34 15.23 -0.93
N ALA A 127 -9.90 13.98 -0.87
CA ALA A 127 -9.97 13.15 0.33
C ALA A 127 -9.12 13.72 1.48
N PHE A 128 -7.91 14.19 1.18
CA PHE A 128 -7.08 14.91 2.14
C PHE A 128 -7.78 16.18 2.66
N ALA A 129 -8.30 17.03 1.77
CA ALA A 129 -9.01 18.24 2.17
C ALA A 129 -10.20 17.92 3.08
N ALA A 130 -11.04 16.95 2.71
CA ALA A 130 -12.18 16.53 3.54
C ALA A 130 -11.75 16.14 4.97
N ARG A 131 -10.65 15.39 5.12
CA ARG A 131 -10.10 15.05 6.45
C ARG A 131 -9.58 16.26 7.21
N GLU A 132 -8.85 17.17 6.57
CA GLU A 132 -8.34 18.40 7.22
C GLU A 132 -9.48 19.29 7.74
N PHE A 133 -10.62 19.32 7.06
CA PHE A 133 -11.82 20.05 7.50
C PHE A 133 -12.68 19.28 8.52
N GLY A 134 -12.32 18.02 8.84
CA GLY A 134 -13.05 17.20 9.79
C GLY A 134 -14.36 16.62 9.27
N ASP A 135 -14.53 16.52 7.95
CA ASP A 135 -15.68 15.85 7.34
C ASP A 135 -15.68 14.38 7.77
N LEU A 136 -16.79 13.90 8.31
CA LEU A 136 -16.91 12.50 8.73
C LEU A 136 -17.10 11.56 7.56
N VAL A 137 -17.76 12.02 6.51
CA VAL A 137 -18.11 11.24 5.32
C VAL A 137 -17.83 12.03 4.04
N MET A 138 -17.56 11.31 2.95
CA MET A 138 -17.44 11.91 1.63
C MET A 138 -18.09 11.06 0.53
N PRO A 139 -18.67 11.69 -0.50
CA PRO A 139 -19.30 10.96 -1.58
C PRO A 139 -18.26 10.35 -2.52
N ALA A 140 -18.45 9.07 -2.84
CA ALA A 140 -17.52 8.27 -3.61
C ALA A 140 -18.22 7.37 -4.64
N ASP A 141 -17.42 6.94 -5.62
CA ASP A 141 -17.73 5.90 -6.58
C ASP A 141 -16.75 4.73 -6.35
N VAL A 142 -17.23 3.62 -5.82
CA VAL A 142 -16.44 2.39 -5.69
C VAL A 142 -16.46 1.68 -7.04
N GLN A 143 -15.28 1.44 -7.62
CA GLN A 143 -15.14 0.82 -8.94
C GLN A 143 -14.75 -0.65 -8.88
N ALA A 144 -14.08 -1.05 -7.79
CA ALA A 144 -13.60 -2.41 -7.61
C ALA A 144 -13.55 -2.77 -6.13
N GLU A 145 -13.54 -4.08 -5.87
CA GLU A 145 -13.35 -4.67 -4.56
C GLU A 145 -12.12 -5.58 -4.55
N ILE A 146 -11.33 -5.49 -3.50
CA ILE A 146 -10.18 -6.34 -3.23
C ILE A 146 -10.43 -7.08 -1.92
N PHE A 147 -10.31 -8.40 -1.96
CA PHE A 147 -10.35 -9.25 -0.79
C PHE A 147 -8.93 -9.71 -0.51
N SER A 148 -8.44 -9.38 0.68
CA SER A 148 -7.09 -9.71 1.12
C SER A 148 -7.15 -10.61 2.35
N ASP A 149 -6.33 -11.65 2.38
CA ASP A 149 -6.28 -12.61 3.48
C ASP A 149 -4.84 -12.85 3.91
N VAL A 150 -4.46 -12.32 5.06
CA VAL A 150 -3.12 -12.45 5.65
C VAL A 150 -2.75 -13.91 5.87
N SER A 151 -3.71 -14.77 6.23
CA SER A 151 -3.45 -16.17 6.59
C SER A 151 -3.03 -17.02 5.39
N ALA A 152 -3.42 -16.61 4.18
CA ALA A 152 -3.05 -17.27 2.93
C ALA A 152 -1.59 -17.02 2.52
N PHE A 153 -0.85 -16.12 3.17
CA PHE A 153 0.50 -15.76 2.73
C PHE A 153 1.56 -15.98 3.81
N CYS A 154 2.81 -16.16 3.35
CA CYS A 154 4.00 -16.11 4.18
C CYS A 154 5.17 -15.47 3.43
N ILE A 155 6.19 -15.02 4.16
CA ILE A 155 7.43 -14.49 3.58
C ILE A 155 8.55 -15.49 3.86
N GLU A 156 9.31 -15.87 2.83
CA GLU A 156 10.54 -16.66 2.98
C GLU A 156 11.73 -15.84 2.48
N GLY A 157 12.63 -15.47 3.40
CA GLY A 157 13.69 -14.51 3.11
C GLY A 157 13.14 -13.12 2.77
N ARG A 158 12.98 -12.82 1.48
CA ARG A 158 12.39 -11.56 0.96
C ARG A 158 11.38 -11.80 -0.16
N VAL A 159 10.89 -13.03 -0.29
CA VAL A 159 9.92 -13.42 -1.32
C VAL A 159 8.57 -13.64 -0.65
N LEU A 160 7.52 -13.02 -1.21
CA LEU A 160 6.15 -13.29 -0.79
C LEU A 160 5.68 -14.60 -1.43
N LEU A 161 5.13 -15.50 -0.61
CA LEU A 161 4.62 -16.79 -1.02
C LEU A 161 3.14 -16.88 -0.69
N HIS A 162 2.34 -17.36 -1.64
CA HIS A 162 0.94 -17.73 -1.44
C HIS A 162 0.87 -19.22 -1.07
N GLU A 163 0.23 -19.53 0.06
CA GLU A 163 -0.04 -20.88 0.54
C GLU A 163 -1.40 -21.34 0.03
N MET A 164 -1.41 -22.25 -0.94
CA MET A 164 -2.63 -22.86 -1.50
C MET A 164 -2.44 -24.36 -1.63
N ASP A 165 -3.44 -25.15 -1.21
CA ASP A 165 -3.47 -26.61 -1.37
C ASP A 165 -2.22 -27.33 -0.81
N GLY A 166 -1.62 -26.78 0.25
CA GLY A 166 -0.40 -27.32 0.87
C GLY A 166 0.90 -26.98 0.13
N GLU A 167 0.83 -26.21 -0.97
CA GLU A 167 1.98 -25.71 -1.72
C GLU A 167 2.25 -24.23 -1.42
N ARG A 168 3.52 -23.82 -1.56
CA ARG A 168 3.96 -22.43 -1.47
C ARG A 168 4.41 -21.94 -2.84
N ARG A 169 3.74 -20.92 -3.37
CA ARG A 169 4.05 -20.37 -4.70
C ARG A 169 4.47 -18.91 -4.58
N PRO A 170 5.59 -18.49 -5.20
CA PRO A 170 5.99 -17.10 -5.21
C PRO A 170 4.96 -16.24 -5.94
N VAL A 171 4.67 -15.08 -5.36
CA VAL A 171 3.78 -14.07 -5.93
C VAL A 171 4.48 -12.73 -6.00
N SER A 172 4.12 -11.93 -7.02
CA SER A 172 4.62 -10.57 -7.13
C SER A 172 3.78 -9.64 -6.24
N PRO A 173 4.41 -8.76 -5.44
CA PRO A 173 3.67 -7.73 -4.69
C PRO A 173 3.00 -6.70 -5.59
N SER A 174 3.43 -6.63 -6.86
CA SER A 174 2.92 -5.68 -7.87
C SER A 174 1.80 -6.28 -8.73
N HIS A 175 1.46 -7.55 -8.58
CA HIS A 175 0.41 -8.23 -9.34
C HIS A 175 -0.49 -9.04 -8.41
N SER A 176 -1.81 -8.92 -8.57
CA SER A 176 -2.78 -9.77 -7.84
C SER A 176 -2.50 -11.25 -8.10
N SER A 177 -2.74 -12.09 -7.08
CA SER A 177 -2.40 -13.53 -6.97
C SER A 177 -2.88 -14.50 -8.08
N GLY A 178 -3.47 -14.00 -9.17
CA GLY A 178 -3.93 -14.80 -10.31
C GLY A 178 -2.88 -15.09 -11.39
N SER A 179 -1.69 -14.49 -11.34
CA SER A 179 -0.63 -14.72 -12.33
C SER A 179 0.59 -15.41 -11.72
N SER A 180 0.72 -16.71 -11.96
CA SER A 180 1.99 -17.42 -11.76
C SER A 180 3.06 -16.71 -12.59
N LEU A 181 4.06 -16.14 -11.94
CA LEU A 181 5.20 -15.49 -12.62
C LEU A 181 6.48 -16.30 -12.43
N ALA A 182 7.34 -16.18 -13.44
CA ALA A 182 8.62 -16.85 -13.64
C ALA A 182 9.61 -16.70 -12.46
N PRO A 183 10.77 -17.39 -12.46
CA PRO A 183 11.72 -17.49 -11.32
C PRO A 183 12.24 -16.19 -10.71
N ASP A 184 11.98 -15.03 -11.33
CA ASP A 184 12.39 -13.69 -10.89
C ASP A 184 11.27 -12.99 -10.10
N ALA A 185 10.75 -13.66 -9.07
CA ALA A 185 9.75 -13.05 -8.18
C ALA A 185 10.30 -11.76 -7.56
N PRO A 186 9.59 -10.62 -7.65
CA PRO A 186 10.12 -9.35 -7.17
C PRO A 186 10.38 -9.40 -5.67
N VAL A 187 11.62 -9.06 -5.31
CA VAL A 187 12.10 -9.02 -3.93
C VAL A 187 11.36 -7.92 -3.17
N LEU A 188 10.68 -8.27 -2.09
CA LEU A 188 10.02 -7.31 -1.20
C LEU A 188 11.04 -6.32 -0.63
N THR A 189 10.70 -5.03 -0.60
CA THR A 189 11.45 -4.05 0.18
C THR A 189 11.28 -4.34 1.68
N LEU A 190 12.24 -3.90 2.50
CA LEU A 190 12.15 -4.10 3.95
C LEU A 190 10.89 -3.44 4.54
N ASP A 191 10.51 -2.26 4.03
CA ASP A 191 9.33 -1.54 4.49
C ASP A 191 8.05 -2.35 4.27
N ILE A 192 7.89 -2.97 3.09
CA ILE A 192 6.73 -3.83 2.83
C ILE A 192 6.76 -5.08 3.72
N ILE A 193 7.94 -5.68 3.97
CA ILE A 193 8.05 -6.81 4.91
C ILE A 193 7.56 -6.41 6.30
N TYR A 194 7.95 -5.23 6.81
CA TYR A 194 7.51 -4.76 8.13
C TYR A 194 6.00 -4.52 8.18
N VAL A 195 5.41 -3.93 7.14
CA VAL A 195 3.96 -3.74 7.04
C VAL A 195 3.23 -5.08 7.04
N LEU A 196 3.66 -6.02 6.20
CA LEU A 196 3.07 -7.35 6.11
C LEU A 196 3.21 -8.13 7.43
N GLN A 197 4.35 -8.01 8.11
CA GLN A 197 4.55 -8.59 9.43
C GLN A 197 3.60 -7.98 10.47
N ALA A 198 3.42 -6.66 10.45
CA ALA A 198 2.49 -5.96 11.34
C ALA A 198 1.04 -6.38 11.11
N LEU A 199 0.69 -6.74 9.88
CA LEU A 199 -0.61 -7.34 9.52
C LEU A 199 -0.75 -8.81 9.97
N GLY A 200 0.32 -9.44 10.45
CA GLY A 200 0.30 -10.82 10.96
C GLY A 200 0.88 -11.88 10.01
N ILE A 201 1.51 -11.48 8.90
CA ILE A 201 2.15 -12.44 7.99
C ILE A 201 3.37 -13.09 8.66
N ARG A 202 3.44 -14.42 8.56
CA ARG A 202 4.56 -15.23 9.07
C ARG A 202 5.81 -15.03 8.22
N ILE A 203 6.95 -14.85 8.88
CA ILE A 203 8.27 -14.75 8.23
C ILE A 203 9.09 -16.00 8.56
N PHE A 204 9.58 -16.66 7.53
CA PHE A 204 10.48 -17.80 7.61
C PHE A 204 11.89 -17.41 7.12
N PRO A 205 12.95 -17.96 7.74
CA PRO A 205 14.31 -17.77 7.25
C PRO A 205 14.47 -18.40 5.87
N ALA A 206 15.24 -17.75 4.99
CA ALA A 206 15.57 -18.34 3.69
C ALA A 206 16.30 -19.69 3.85
N PRO A 207 16.04 -20.68 2.99
CA PRO A 207 16.69 -21.97 3.09
C PRO A 207 18.18 -21.78 2.80
N ARG A 208 19.04 -22.22 3.72
CA ARG A 208 20.51 -22.05 3.66
C ARG A 208 21.18 -22.64 2.40
N LYS A 209 20.47 -23.41 1.58
CA LYS A 209 21.01 -24.16 0.44
C LYS A 209 21.44 -23.31 -0.77
N ALA A 210 21.03 -22.04 -0.89
CA ALA A 210 21.41 -21.21 -2.05
C ALA A 210 22.78 -20.50 -1.93
N ARG A 211 23.44 -20.51 -0.76
CA ARG A 211 24.73 -19.81 -0.57
C ARG A 211 25.98 -20.63 -0.95
N LEU A 212 25.86 -21.95 -1.09
CA LEU A 212 27.01 -22.82 -1.37
C LEU A 212 27.25 -23.02 -2.88
N ASP A 213 26.21 -23.00 -3.72
CA ASP A 213 26.39 -23.28 -5.16
C ASP A 213 26.98 -22.12 -5.96
N MET A 214 26.81 -20.86 -5.51
CA MET A 214 27.42 -19.69 -6.16
C MET A 214 28.90 -19.49 -5.82
N SER A 215 29.39 -20.13 -4.75
CA SER A 215 30.79 -19.98 -4.30
C SER A 215 31.72 -20.96 -5.01
N VAL A 216 31.20 -22.10 -5.48
CA VAL A 216 31.98 -23.13 -6.18
C VAL A 216 32.13 -22.81 -7.67
N ALA A 217 31.17 -22.10 -8.28
CA ALA A 217 31.24 -21.70 -9.70
C ALA A 217 32.25 -20.57 -10.00
N LYS A 218 32.77 -19.88 -8.98
CA LYS A 218 33.77 -18.79 -9.13
C LYS A 218 35.20 -19.20 -8.78
N ALA A 219 35.44 -20.47 -8.45
CA ALA A 219 36.76 -20.98 -8.09
C ALA A 219 37.24 -22.05 -9.08
N THR A 220 37.22 -21.74 -10.37
CA THR A 220 38.09 -22.42 -11.35
C THR A 220 38.98 -21.36 -11.98
N PRO A 221 40.24 -21.18 -11.54
CA PRO A 221 41.20 -20.45 -12.34
C PRO A 221 41.47 -21.31 -13.57
N ALA A 222 41.18 -20.77 -14.75
CA ALA A 222 41.69 -21.33 -16.00
C ALA A 222 43.22 -21.26 -15.92
N ALA A 223 43.82 -22.39 -15.57
CA ALA A 223 45.24 -22.62 -15.69
C ALA A 223 45.61 -22.50 -17.18
N SER A 224 46.64 -21.70 -17.39
CA SER A 224 47.43 -21.53 -18.60
C SER A 224 47.68 -22.84 -19.34
N LEU A 225 47.75 -22.78 -20.68
CA LEU A 225 48.76 -23.49 -21.48
C LEU A 225 48.76 -22.97 -22.92
N GLN A 226 49.87 -22.27 -23.23
CA GLN A 226 50.64 -22.18 -24.47
C GLN A 226 49.93 -21.96 -25.81
#